data_AF-R9UDT2-F1
#
_entry.id   AF-R9UDT2-F1
#
_cell.length_a   1.000
_cell.length_b   1.000
_cell.length_c   1.000
_cell.angle_alpha   90.00
_cell.angle_beta   90.00
_cell.angle_gamma   90.00
#
_symmetry.space_group_name_H-M   'P 1'
#
loop_
_entity.id
_entity.type
_entity.pdbx_description
1 polymer ?
#
loop_
_entity_poly.entity_id
_entity_poly.type
_entity_poly.pdbx_seq_one_letter_code
_entity_poly.pdbx_strand_id
1 'polypeptide(L)'
;SDRPFTMKDLNDMKYLECCIKEALRLYPSVPMLARQIEEDVKIGDFLVPSGTTAMIIIYALHRDPNVFKNPEIYNPDNFLPENIQGRHPYSYIPFSAGPR
;
A
#
# COMPACT_ATOMS: atom_id res chain seq x y z
N SER A 1 5.25 33.25 -8.44
CA SER A 1 5.15 33.96 -7.15
C SER A 1 6.45 33.72 -6.45
N ASP A 2 7.14 34.78 -6.03
CA ASP A 2 8.51 34.67 -5.49
C ASP A 2 8.52 34.63 -3.95
N ARG A 3 7.36 34.36 -3.34
CA ARG A 3 7.29 34.18 -1.89
C ARG A 3 7.92 32.85 -1.48
N PRO A 4 8.53 32.76 -0.28
CA PRO A 4 9.01 31.49 0.26
C PRO A 4 7.90 30.43 0.36
N PHE A 5 8.30 29.17 0.24
CA PHE A 5 7.41 28.03 0.46
C PHE A 5 7.02 27.91 1.93
N THR A 6 5.83 27.40 2.20
CA THR A 6 5.30 27.19 3.54
C THR A 6 4.79 25.76 3.70
N MET A 7 4.57 25.32 4.95
CA MET A 7 3.93 24.03 5.23
C MET A 7 2.51 23.94 4.67
N LYS A 8 1.79 25.06 4.58
CA LYS A 8 0.47 25.11 3.97
C LYS A 8 0.54 24.75 2.49
N ASP A 9 1.55 25.25 1.78
CA ASP A 9 1.74 24.92 0.35
C ASP A 9 1.92 23.44 0.15
N LEU A 10 2.78 22.81 0.96
CA LEU A 10 2.99 21.36 0.92
C LEU A 10 1.70 20.58 1.20
N ASN A 11 0.92 21.01 2.19
CA ASN A 11 -0.36 20.38 2.51
C ASN A 11 -1.40 20.53 1.39
N ASP A 12 -1.32 21.59 0.59
CA ASP A 12 -2.24 21.86 -0.52
C ASP A 12 -1.81 21.16 -1.83
N MET A 13 -0.60 20.57 -1.89
CA MET A 13 -0.11 19.79 -3.04
C MET A 13 -0.74 18.39 -3.15
N LYS A 14 -2.07 18.31 -3.20
CA LYS A 14 -2.83 17.05 -3.18
C LYS A 14 -2.48 16.11 -4.33
N TYR A 15 -2.20 16.65 -5.51
CA TYR A 15 -1.82 15.82 -6.65
C TYR A 15 -0.38 15.29 -6.54
N LEU A 16 0.53 16.06 -5.94
CA LEU A 16 1.88 15.56 -5.62
C LEU A 16 1.82 14.38 -4.65
N GLU A 17 0.93 14.45 -3.66
CA GLU A 17 0.66 13.32 -2.76
C GLU A 17 0.19 12.08 -3.53
N CYS A 18 -0.68 12.25 -4.53
CA CYS A 18 -1.10 11.16 -5.43
C CYS A 18 0.09 10.57 -6.20
N CYS A 19 0.96 11.42 -6.75
CA CYS A 19 2.18 10.99 -7.45
C CYS A 19 3.13 10.18 -6.55
N ILE A 20 3.32 10.62 -5.29
CA ILE A 20 4.15 9.93 -4.31
C ILE A 20 3.55 8.57 -3.97
N LYS A 21 2.23 8.50 -3.74
CA LYS A 21 1.53 7.24 -3.45
C LYS A 21 1.62 6.26 -4.61
N GLU A 22 1.44 6.72 -5.84
CA GLU A 22 1.56 5.87 -7.03
C GLU A 22 3.00 5.37 -7.25
N ALA A 23 4.00 6.21 -6.96
CA ALA A 23 5.39 5.77 -7.00
C ALA A 23 5.65 4.65 -5.98
N LEU A 24 5.15 4.79 -4.74
CA LEU A 24 5.26 3.77 -3.70
C LEU A 24 4.41 2.52 -3.98
N ARG A 25 3.33 2.64 -4.76
CA ARG A 25 2.54 1.50 -5.23
C ARG A 25 3.38 0.62 -6.15
N LEU A 26 3.97 1.21 -7.19
CA LEU A 26 4.76 0.47 -8.18
C LEU A 26 6.15 0.07 -7.65
N TYR A 27 6.76 0.92 -6.84
CA TYR A 27 8.13 0.77 -6.33
C TYR A 27 8.15 0.88 -4.79
N PRO A 28 7.53 -0.08 -4.08
CA PRO A 28 7.51 -0.06 -2.63
C PRO A 28 8.94 -0.20 -2.08
N SER A 29 9.30 0.61 -1.08
CA SER A 29 10.64 0.55 -0.45
C SER A 29 10.91 -0.81 0.20
N VAL A 30 9.84 -1.47 0.70
CA VAL A 30 9.88 -2.83 1.23
C VAL A 30 8.88 -3.68 0.42
N PRO A 31 9.35 -4.50 -0.53
CA PRO A 31 8.47 -5.22 -1.46
C PRO A 31 7.82 -6.48 -0.85
N MET A 32 8.32 -6.94 0.30
CA MET A 32 7.78 -8.09 1.02
C MET A 32 8.04 -8.00 2.52
N LEU A 33 7.14 -8.56 3.32
CA LEU A 33 7.24 -8.69 4.77
C LEU A 33 7.06 -10.15 5.16
N ALA A 34 7.83 -10.62 6.15
CA ALA A 34 7.72 -11.97 6.66
C ALA A 34 7.57 -11.99 8.19
N ARG A 35 6.88 -13.01 8.69
CA ARG A 35 6.80 -13.37 10.11
C ARG A 35 6.85 -14.89 10.24
N GLN A 36 7.60 -15.38 11.21
CA GLN A 36 7.47 -16.76 11.64
C GLN A 36 6.30 -16.85 12.61
N ILE A 37 5.39 -17.78 12.36
CA ILE A 37 4.25 -18.06 13.21
C ILE A 37 4.75 -18.91 14.37
N GLU A 38 4.57 -18.44 15.61
CA GLU A 38 5.11 -19.09 16.80
C GLU A 38 4.15 -20.13 17.39
N GLU A 39 2.85 -20.00 17.12
CA GLU A 39 1.79 -20.90 17.56
C GLU A 39 0.79 -21.16 16.44
N ASP A 40 0.16 -22.33 16.44
CA ASP A 40 -0.86 -22.68 15.44
C ASP A 40 -1.95 -21.59 15.38
N VAL A 41 -2.15 -21.00 14.20
CA VAL A 41 -3.08 -19.88 14.00
C VAL A 41 -4.14 -20.22 12.97
N LYS A 42 -5.39 -19.88 13.25
CA LYS A 42 -6.48 -20.02 12.29
C LYS A 42 -6.58 -18.75 11.43
N ILE A 43 -6.42 -18.90 10.11
CA ILE A 43 -6.58 -17.83 9.11
C ILE A 43 -7.72 -18.22 8.16
N GLY A 44 -8.86 -17.55 8.27
CA GLY A 44 -10.09 -17.96 7.59
C GLY A 44 -10.49 -19.37 8.03
N ASP A 45 -10.62 -20.29 7.08
CA ASP A 45 -10.95 -21.69 7.34
C ASP A 45 -9.71 -22.59 7.50
N PHE A 46 -8.50 -22.03 7.39
CA PHE A 46 -7.25 -22.79 7.43
C PHE A 46 -6.57 -22.72 8.79
N LEU A 47 -6.01 -23.85 9.24
CA LEU A 47 -5.07 -23.89 10.35
C LEU A 47 -3.64 -23.81 9.80
N VAL A 48 -2.89 -22.79 10.22
CA VAL A 48 -1.49 -22.59 9.85
C VAL A 48 -0.61 -23.00 11.01
N PRO A 49 0.23 -24.04 10.86
CA PRO A 49 1.04 -24.55 11.97
C PRO A 49 2.13 -23.58 12.45
N SER A 50 2.49 -23.71 13.73
CA SER A 50 3.70 -23.13 14.30
C SER A 50 4.95 -23.50 13.49
N GLY A 51 5.89 -22.56 13.42
CA GLY A 51 7.12 -22.64 12.61
C GLY A 51 6.92 -22.17 11.16
N THR A 52 5.69 -22.01 10.67
CA THR A 52 5.40 -21.53 9.31
C THR A 52 5.86 -20.09 9.13
N THR A 53 6.52 -19.79 8.00
CA THR A 53 6.81 -18.40 7.62
C THR A 53 5.66 -17.84 6.79
N ALA A 54 4.88 -16.93 7.38
CA ALA A 54 3.88 -16.15 6.67
C ALA A 54 4.55 -14.99 5.95
N MET A 55 4.17 -14.75 4.68
CA MET A 55 4.70 -13.67 3.87
C MET A 55 3.58 -12.83 3.26
N ILE A 56 3.77 -11.51 3.26
CA ILE A 56 2.96 -10.56 2.49
C ILE A 56 3.86 -10.01 1.38
N ILE A 57 3.49 -10.28 0.13
CA ILE A 57 4.21 -9.79 -1.05
C ILE A 57 3.56 -8.45 -1.46
N ILE A 58 3.99 -7.36 -0.83
CA ILE A 58 3.49 -5.99 -1.08
C ILE A 58 3.58 -5.64 -2.56
N TYR A 59 4.67 -6.02 -3.22
CA TYR A 59 4.85 -5.79 -4.66
C TYR A 59 3.69 -6.34 -5.51
N ALA A 60 3.23 -7.56 -5.20
CA ALA A 60 2.14 -8.22 -5.91
C ALA A 60 0.78 -7.67 -5.49
N LEU A 61 0.58 -7.44 -4.18
CA LEU A 61 -0.62 -6.81 -3.63
C LEU A 61 -0.92 -5.45 -4.29
N HIS A 62 0.11 -4.62 -4.45
CA HIS A 62 0.01 -3.30 -5.09
C HIS A 62 -0.23 -3.37 -6.60
N ARG A 63 -0.19 -4.56 -7.20
CA ARG A 63 -0.45 -4.83 -8.62
C ARG A 63 -1.68 -5.70 -8.86
N ASP A 64 -2.51 -5.91 -7.83
CA ASP A 64 -3.75 -6.67 -7.99
C ASP A 64 -4.71 -5.94 -8.96
N PRO A 65 -5.04 -6.54 -10.13
CA PRO A 65 -5.93 -5.92 -11.11
C PRO A 65 -7.38 -5.77 -10.60
N ASN A 66 -7.76 -6.48 -9.53
CA ASN A 66 -9.07 -6.30 -8.89
C ASN A 66 -9.14 -5.01 -8.06
N VAL A 67 -7.98 -4.45 -7.69
CA VAL A 67 -7.87 -3.20 -6.93
C VAL A 67 -7.43 -2.03 -7.81
N PHE A 68 -6.45 -2.26 -8.69
CA PHE A 68 -5.84 -1.21 -9.51
C PHE A 68 -6.04 -1.52 -11.00
N LYS A 69 -6.78 -0.66 -11.71
CA LYS A 69 -6.95 -0.79 -13.15
C LYS A 69 -5.61 -0.57 -13.86
N ASN A 70 -5.26 -1.47 -14.78
CA ASN A 70 -3.97 -1.45 -15.50
C ASN A 70 -2.77 -1.34 -14.54
N PRO A 71 -2.58 -2.33 -13.65
CA PRO A 71 -1.72 -2.18 -12.46
C PRO A 71 -0.24 -1.92 -12.75
N GLU A 72 0.25 -2.20 -13.97
CA GLU A 72 1.64 -1.93 -14.35
C GLU A 72 1.87 -0.49 -14.85
N ILE A 73 0.81 0.28 -15.09
CA ILE A 73 0.91 1.65 -15.60
C ILE A 73 0.99 2.62 -14.40
N TYR A 74 1.94 3.55 -14.45
CA TYR A 74 2.01 4.65 -13.50
C TYR A 74 0.85 5.63 -13.76
N ASN A 75 -0.11 5.67 -12.83
CA ASN A 75 -1.26 6.54 -12.88
C ASN A 75 -1.59 7.16 -11.51
N PRO A 76 -1.19 8.42 -11.23
CA PRO A 76 -1.50 9.10 -9.97
C PRO A 76 -3.01 9.17 -9.67
N ASP A 77 -3.86 9.14 -10.70
CA ASP A 77 -5.31 9.23 -10.51
C ASP A 77 -5.88 8.06 -9.70
N ASN A 78 -5.15 6.94 -9.62
CA ASN A 78 -5.46 5.84 -8.71
C ASN A 78 -5.63 6.29 -7.25
N PHE A 79 -5.13 7.47 -6.87
CA PHE A 79 -5.20 8.01 -5.51
C PHE A 79 -6.09 9.25 -5.36
N LEU A 80 -6.85 9.62 -6.39
CA LEU A 80 -7.91 10.62 -6.26
C LEU A 80 -9.00 10.15 -5.26
N PRO A 81 -9.64 11.06 -4.51
CA PRO A 81 -10.64 10.71 -3.49
C PRO A 81 -11.72 9.73 -3.97
N GLU A 82 -12.24 9.93 -5.17
CA GLU A 82 -13.26 9.08 -5.81
C GLU A 82 -12.75 7.66 -6.15
N ASN A 83 -11.45 7.51 -6.44
CA ASN A 83 -10.85 6.23 -6.84
C ASN A 83 -10.33 5.42 -5.64
N ILE A 84 -10.17 6.04 -4.47
CA ILE A 84 -9.84 5.35 -3.21
C ILE A 84 -11.10 4.99 -2.41
N GLN A 85 -12.25 5.59 -2.73
CA GLN A 85 -13.50 5.33 -2.02
C GLN A 85 -13.89 3.85 -2.15
N GLY A 86 -14.10 3.19 -1.02
CA GLY A 86 -14.47 1.76 -0.97
C GLY A 86 -13.31 0.79 -1.20
N ARG A 87 -12.08 1.27 -1.43
CA ARG A 87 -10.89 0.40 -1.48
C ARG A 87 -10.65 -0.22 -0.11
N HIS A 88 -10.37 -1.52 -0.08
CA HIS A 88 -10.04 -2.19 1.18
C HIS A 88 -8.77 -1.57 1.80
N PRO A 89 -8.75 -1.27 3.12
CA PRO A 89 -7.67 -0.51 3.74
C PRO A 89 -6.30 -1.19 3.65
N TYR A 90 -6.26 -2.52 3.53
CA TYR A 90 -5.02 -3.28 3.37
C TYR A 90 -4.60 -3.51 1.91
N SER A 91 -5.27 -2.93 0.91
CA SER A 91 -4.85 -3.06 -0.50
C SER A 91 -3.71 -2.12 -0.89
N TYR A 92 -3.35 -1.17 -0.02
CA TYR A 92 -2.21 -0.27 -0.19
C TYR A 92 -1.50 -0.07 1.15
N ILE A 93 -0.38 -0.75 1.34
CA ILE A 93 0.40 -0.80 2.59
C ILE A 93 1.89 -0.54 2.33
N PRO A 94 2.25 0.60 1.72
CA PRO A 94 3.64 0.92 1.36
C PRO A 94 4.59 0.98 2.56
N PHE A 95 4.04 1.15 3.76
CA PHE A 95 4.75 1.21 5.03
C PHE A 95 4.21 0.18 6.03
N SER A 96 3.73 -0.97 5.53
CA SER A 96 3.03 -1.99 6.32
C SER A 96 1.70 -1.46 6.90
N ALA A 97 1.08 -2.22 7.80
CA ALA A 97 -0.08 -1.81 8.56
C ALA A 97 -0.14 -2.58 9.90
N GLY A 98 -0.83 -2.02 10.88
CA GLY A 98 -0.98 -2.59 12.22
C GLY A 98 0.29 -2.50 13.10
N PRO A 99 0.22 -3.01 14.34
CA PRO A 99 1.38 -3.15 15.22
C PRO A 99 2.48 -4.01 14.58
N ARG A 100 3.74 -3.67 14.85
CA ARG A 100 4.92 -4.35 14.27
C ARG A 100 5.56 -5.34 15.21
#